data_AF-A0A8I3AG88-F1
#
_entry.id   AF-A0A8I3AG88-F1
#
_cell.length_a   1.000
_cell.length_b   1.000
_cell.length_c   1.000
_cell.angle_alpha   90.00
_cell.angle_beta   90.00
_cell.angle_gamma   90.00
#
_symmetry.space_group_name_H-M   'P 1'
#
loop_
_entity.id
_entity.type
_entity.pdbx_description
1 polymer ?
#
loop_
_entity_poly.entity_id
_entity_poly.type
_entity_poly.pdbx_seq_one_letter_code
_entity_poly.pdbx_strand_id
1 'polypeptide(L)'
;MPPTASNGDLNPVYEMMSTEGNTLRNISPTESIEPTIELLSGPVTYRAAIKNDNNLVHEAEYVASTASFNTQLWEGRWTIEHLTRHHLGLHEQNVCVVAPMCHWIRGSFNLGEAKNPGSIDEKMSCEVGTYAWIQDRCPDIRIPYLYGFGFSDHRQFTHAASRSCEGGT
;
A
#
# COMPACT_ATOMS: atom_id res chain seq x y z
N MET A 1 73.45 -30.44 14.61
CA MET A 1 73.06 -31.79 14.14
C MET A 1 71.53 -31.84 14.02
N PRO A 2 70.98 -32.43 12.93
CA PRO A 2 69.58 -32.88 12.82
C PRO A 2 69.44 -34.29 13.47
N PRO A 3 68.35 -35.11 13.32
CA PRO A 3 67.11 -35.00 12.52
C PRO A 3 65.82 -35.11 13.41
N THR A 4 64.59 -35.51 13.02
CA THR A 4 64.03 -36.26 11.86
C THR A 4 62.52 -35.96 11.64
N ALA A 5 61.91 -36.69 10.69
CA ALA A 5 60.48 -36.79 10.30
C ALA A 5 59.56 -37.42 11.37
N SER A 6 58.23 -37.62 11.23
CA SER A 6 57.33 -37.80 10.05
C SER A 6 55.86 -37.64 10.49
N ASN A 7 54.79 -37.51 9.68
CA ASN A 7 54.53 -37.30 8.24
C ASN A 7 53.02 -36.93 8.05
N GLY A 8 52.55 -36.65 6.83
CA GLY A 8 51.12 -36.49 6.46
C GLY A 8 50.77 -35.08 5.95
N ASP A 9 51.03 -34.72 4.69
CA ASP A 9 50.20 -34.97 3.48
C ASP A 9 48.88 -34.15 3.51
N LEU A 10 48.50 -33.30 2.53
CA LEU A 10 48.86 -33.22 1.10
C LEU A 10 48.99 -31.79 0.53
N ASN A 11 50.00 -31.62 -0.34
CA ASN A 11 50.15 -30.80 -1.57
C ASN A 11 49.60 -29.34 -1.70
N PRO A 12 50.43 -28.34 -2.12
CA PRO A 12 50.03 -26.95 -2.34
C PRO A 12 49.66 -26.60 -3.80
N VAL A 13 49.09 -25.40 -3.96
CA VAL A 13 48.74 -24.73 -5.22
C VAL A 13 49.99 -24.45 -6.08
N TYR A 14 49.90 -24.68 -7.39
CA TYR A 14 50.87 -24.19 -8.39
C TYR A 14 50.17 -23.36 -9.46
N GLU A 15 50.84 -22.33 -9.97
CA GLU A 15 50.27 -21.27 -10.79
C GLU A 15 50.81 -21.29 -12.23
N MET A 16 50.10 -20.58 -13.12
CA MET A 16 50.59 -19.86 -14.31
C MET A 16 50.59 -20.52 -15.71
N MET A 17 50.01 -19.73 -16.65
CA MET A 17 50.27 -19.59 -18.10
C MET A 17 49.62 -20.55 -19.13
N SER A 18 48.49 -20.07 -19.67
CA SER A 18 48.18 -19.87 -21.11
C SER A 18 48.62 -20.88 -22.18
N THR A 19 47.64 -21.41 -22.90
CA THR A 19 47.72 -21.62 -24.37
C THR A 19 46.33 -21.39 -24.99
N GLU A 20 46.26 -20.68 -26.11
CA GLU A 20 45.01 -20.29 -26.79
C GLU A 20 44.41 -21.46 -27.61
N GLY A 21 43.09 -21.51 -27.75
CA GLY A 21 42.44 -22.67 -28.40
C GLY A 21 40.92 -22.58 -28.58
N ASN A 22 40.43 -21.45 -29.08
CA ASN A 22 39.06 -21.15 -29.54
C ASN A 22 38.01 -22.30 -29.56
N THR A 23 36.95 -22.17 -28.77
CA THR A 23 35.60 -22.64 -29.16
C THR A 23 34.59 -21.58 -28.76
N LEU A 24 34.05 -20.88 -29.76
CA LEU A 24 33.07 -19.81 -29.59
C LEU A 24 31.85 -20.33 -28.83
N ARG A 25 31.73 -19.96 -27.55
CA ARG A 25 30.42 -19.96 -26.89
C ARG A 25 29.59 -18.86 -27.52
N ASN A 26 28.57 -19.25 -28.28
CA ASN A 26 27.57 -18.33 -28.82
C ASN A 26 26.89 -17.58 -27.67
N ILE A 27 27.36 -16.37 -27.37
CA ILE A 27 26.64 -15.40 -26.55
C ILE A 27 25.84 -14.54 -27.52
N SER A 28 24.52 -14.65 -27.47
CA SER A 28 23.61 -13.82 -28.26
C SER A 28 22.22 -13.79 -27.61
N PRO A 29 21.55 -12.63 -27.57
CA PRO A 29 22.06 -11.26 -27.54
C PRO A 29 22.34 -10.82 -26.10
N THR A 30 22.79 -9.58 -25.91
CA THR A 30 22.65 -8.88 -24.62
C THR A 30 21.18 -8.95 -24.19
N GLU A 31 20.91 -9.52 -23.02
CA GLU A 31 19.60 -9.43 -22.38
C GLU A 31 19.39 -7.96 -21.99
N SER A 32 18.81 -7.19 -22.93
CA SER A 32 18.58 -5.76 -22.73
C SER A 32 17.55 -5.60 -21.64
N ILE A 33 17.99 -5.23 -20.44
CA ILE A 33 17.13 -4.81 -19.35
C ILE A 33 16.31 -3.62 -19.87
N GLU A 34 15.06 -3.89 -20.30
CA GLU A 34 14.19 -2.87 -20.87
C GLU A 34 13.87 -1.87 -19.75
N PRO A 35 14.15 -0.57 -19.93
CA PRO A 35 13.97 0.40 -18.85
C PRO A 35 12.51 0.45 -18.43
N THR A 36 12.29 0.29 -17.13
CA THR A 36 10.98 0.33 -16.50
C THR A 36 10.75 1.64 -15.75
N ILE A 37 9.48 2.04 -15.65
CA ILE A 37 9.03 3.08 -14.73
C ILE A 37 8.26 2.39 -13.60
N GLU A 38 8.60 2.71 -12.35
CA GLU A 38 7.86 2.21 -11.18
C GLU A 38 6.48 2.87 -11.10
N LEU A 39 5.46 2.05 -10.89
CA LEU A 39 4.08 2.46 -10.60
C LEU A 39 3.62 1.81 -9.28
N LEU A 40 2.50 2.28 -8.71
CA LEU A 40 1.91 1.65 -7.53
C LEU A 40 1.41 0.21 -7.79
N SER A 41 1.14 -0.09 -9.07
CA SER A 41 0.76 -1.38 -9.63
C SER A 41 1.96 -2.30 -9.95
N GLY A 42 3.19 -1.78 -9.89
CA GLY A 42 4.44 -2.47 -10.24
C GLY A 42 5.20 -1.80 -11.42
N PRO A 43 6.43 -2.25 -11.73
CA PRO A 43 7.22 -1.68 -12.81
C PRO A 43 6.59 -1.97 -14.19
N VAL A 44 6.49 -0.93 -15.04
CA VAL A 44 5.98 -1.03 -16.42
C VAL A 44 7.09 -0.72 -17.43
N THR A 45 7.15 -1.48 -18.53
CA THR A 45 8.05 -1.19 -19.66
C THR A 45 7.40 -0.27 -20.69
N TYR A 46 8.20 0.38 -21.54
CA TYR A 46 7.69 1.23 -22.62
C TYR A 46 6.75 0.47 -23.58
N ARG A 47 7.06 -0.80 -23.92
CA ARG A 47 6.19 -1.63 -24.76
C ARG A 47 4.85 -1.98 -24.12
N ALA A 48 4.79 -2.09 -22.80
CA ALA A 48 3.54 -2.27 -22.07
C ALA A 48 2.78 -0.94 -21.96
N ALA A 49 3.48 0.18 -21.74
CA ALA A 49 2.93 1.52 -21.66
C ALA A 49 2.18 1.94 -22.94
N ILE A 50 2.71 1.66 -24.13
CA ILE A 50 2.04 1.96 -25.42
C ILE A 50 0.65 1.30 -25.54
N LYS A 51 0.42 0.18 -24.85
CA LYS A 51 -0.84 -0.57 -24.92
C LYS A 51 -1.86 -0.16 -23.84
N ASN A 52 -1.57 0.90 -23.09
CA ASN A 52 -2.35 1.33 -21.94
C ASN A 52 -2.65 2.83 -22.05
N ASP A 53 -3.93 3.17 -22.19
CA ASP A 53 -4.39 4.56 -22.35
C ASP A 53 -4.35 5.39 -21.04
N ASN A 54 -3.95 4.78 -19.91
CA ASN A 54 -3.77 5.48 -18.66
C ASN A 54 -2.61 6.50 -18.72
N ASN A 55 -2.71 7.59 -17.96
CA ASN A 55 -1.61 8.54 -17.81
C ASN A 55 -0.54 7.98 -16.84
N LEU A 56 0.30 7.09 -17.36
CA LEU A 56 1.34 6.38 -16.58
C LEU A 56 2.43 7.31 -16.04
N VAL A 57 2.65 8.48 -16.66
CA VAL A 57 3.56 9.51 -16.12
C VAL A 57 3.01 10.07 -14.82
N HIS A 58 1.73 10.43 -14.78
CA HIS A 58 1.06 10.88 -13.57
C HIS A 58 0.93 9.78 -12.50
N GLU A 59 0.77 8.50 -12.91
CA GLU A 59 0.78 7.36 -11.98
C GLU A 59 2.19 7.14 -11.36
N ALA A 60 3.26 7.33 -12.14
CA ALA A 60 4.65 7.24 -11.67
C ALA A 60 5.02 8.36 -10.69
N GLU A 61 4.62 9.61 -10.97
CA GLU A 61 4.74 10.73 -10.02
C GLU A 61 4.06 10.41 -8.67
N TYR A 62 2.95 9.68 -8.73
CA TYR A 62 2.17 9.29 -7.55
C TYR A 62 2.93 8.32 -6.63
N VAL A 63 3.92 7.56 -7.13
CA VAL A 63 4.69 6.59 -6.33
C VAL A 63 5.46 7.27 -5.20
N ALA A 64 6.21 8.32 -5.49
CA ALA A 64 7.01 9.03 -4.50
C ALA A 64 6.13 9.74 -3.46
N SER A 65 5.07 10.42 -3.90
CA SER A 65 4.11 11.08 -3.00
C SER A 65 3.38 10.07 -2.10
N THR A 66 2.95 8.93 -2.65
CA THR A 66 2.28 7.86 -1.90
C THR A 66 3.19 7.21 -0.88
N ALA A 67 4.47 6.99 -1.22
CA ALA A 67 5.45 6.46 -0.27
C ALA A 67 5.62 7.39 0.95
N SER A 68 5.82 8.69 0.72
CA SER A 68 5.95 9.67 1.80
C SER A 68 4.68 9.78 2.66
N PHE A 69 3.50 9.74 2.05
CA PHE A 69 2.24 9.81 2.79
C PHE A 69 1.92 8.53 3.58
N ASN A 70 2.19 7.35 3.01
CA ASN A 70 2.04 6.08 3.72
C ASN A 70 2.94 6.03 4.97
N THR A 71 4.17 6.53 4.88
CA THR A 71 5.06 6.69 6.04
C THR A 71 4.43 7.57 7.11
N GLN A 72 3.89 8.73 6.75
CA GLN A 72 3.22 9.64 7.71
C GLN A 72 1.99 8.99 8.38
N LEU A 73 1.14 8.30 7.61
CA LEU A 73 0.01 7.55 8.17
C LEU A 73 0.47 6.45 9.13
N TRP A 74 1.56 5.74 8.79
CA TRP A 74 2.12 4.70 9.64
C TRP A 74 2.74 5.26 10.92
N GLU A 75 3.48 6.37 10.84
CA GLU A 75 3.99 7.09 12.01
C GLU A 75 2.85 7.54 12.93
N GLY A 76 1.77 8.09 12.35
CA GLY A 76 0.56 8.52 13.05
C GLY A 76 -0.40 7.40 13.49
N ARG A 77 -0.10 6.12 13.26
CA ARG A 77 -1.04 4.99 13.46
C ARG A 77 -1.67 4.93 14.85
N TRP A 78 -0.94 5.26 15.91
CA TRP A 78 -1.46 5.25 17.29
C TRP A 78 -2.55 6.33 17.51
N THR A 79 -2.42 7.47 16.84
CA THR A 79 -3.46 8.52 16.84
C THR A 79 -4.71 8.04 16.10
N ILE A 80 -4.53 7.33 14.96
CA ILE A 80 -5.62 6.73 14.20
C ILE A 80 -6.36 5.68 15.05
N GLU A 81 -5.63 4.79 15.73
CA GLU A 81 -6.18 3.78 16.65
C GLU A 81 -6.97 4.42 17.80
N HIS A 82 -6.40 5.45 18.43
CA HIS A 82 -7.03 6.16 19.55
C HIS A 82 -8.30 6.90 19.12
N LEU A 83 -8.25 7.67 18.02
CA LEU A 83 -9.40 8.39 17.48
C LEU A 83 -10.50 7.43 17.02
N THR A 84 -10.14 6.33 16.35
CA THR A 84 -11.08 5.29 15.93
C THR A 84 -11.78 4.67 17.15
N ARG A 85 -11.02 4.32 18.20
CA ARG A 85 -11.58 3.80 19.45
C ARG A 85 -12.54 4.81 20.10
N HIS A 86 -12.19 6.09 20.12
CA HIS A 86 -13.00 7.16 20.69
C HIS A 86 -14.32 7.36 19.91
N HIS A 87 -14.25 7.55 18.58
CA HIS A 87 -15.44 7.80 17.75
C HIS A 87 -16.38 6.60 17.64
N LEU A 88 -15.87 5.37 17.78
CA LEU A 88 -16.70 4.16 17.88
C LEU A 88 -17.27 3.90 19.29
N GLY A 89 -17.01 4.78 20.27
CA GLY A 89 -17.50 4.62 21.64
C GLY A 89 -16.92 3.40 22.38
N LEU A 90 -15.77 2.89 21.94
CA LEU A 90 -15.20 1.65 22.47
C LEU A 90 -14.52 1.88 23.84
N HIS A 91 -14.89 1.06 24.82
CA HIS A 91 -14.32 1.10 26.17
C HIS A 91 -12.79 0.98 26.12
N GLU A 92 -12.09 1.62 27.07
CA GLU A 92 -10.62 1.70 27.15
C GLU A 92 -9.85 0.37 27.14
N GLN A 93 -10.46 -0.78 27.50
CA GLN A 93 -9.79 -2.08 27.36
C GLN A 93 -9.90 -2.69 25.95
N ASN A 94 -10.69 -2.10 25.04
CA ASN A 94 -10.72 -2.51 23.64
C ASN A 94 -9.50 -1.94 22.91
N VAL A 95 -8.72 -2.82 22.29
CA VAL A 95 -7.56 -2.45 21.48
C VAL A 95 -8.01 -2.27 20.03
N CYS A 96 -7.83 -1.07 19.49
CA CYS A 96 -7.84 -0.83 18.05
C CYS A 96 -6.40 -0.98 17.53
N VAL A 97 -6.20 -1.66 16.41
CA VAL A 97 -4.88 -1.81 15.77
C VAL A 97 -5.00 -1.49 14.30
N VAL A 98 -4.17 -0.58 13.79
CA VAL A 98 -4.04 -0.33 12.35
C VAL A 98 -3.34 -1.53 11.72
N ALA A 99 -3.99 -2.16 10.74
CA ALA A 99 -3.44 -3.31 10.03
C ALA A 99 -2.08 -2.96 9.38
N PRO A 100 -1.17 -3.94 9.20
CA PRO A 100 0.10 -3.70 8.51
C PRO A 100 -0.08 -3.10 7.11
N MET A 101 0.86 -2.25 6.67
CA MET A 101 0.78 -1.55 5.36
C MET A 101 0.62 -2.48 4.14
N CYS A 102 1.03 -3.76 4.24
CA CYS A 102 0.80 -4.76 3.18
C CYS A 102 -0.66 -5.19 3.03
N HIS A 103 -1.51 -4.95 4.04
CA HIS A 103 -2.95 -5.22 4.01
C HIS A 103 -3.79 -3.97 3.69
N TRP A 104 -3.16 -2.81 3.48
CA TRP A 104 -3.89 -1.58 3.17
C TRP A 104 -4.48 -1.66 1.75
N ILE A 105 -5.80 -1.45 1.65
CA ILE A 105 -6.49 -1.37 0.37
C ILE A 105 -6.02 -0.10 -0.33
N ARG A 106 -5.21 -0.27 -1.38
CA ARG A 106 -4.72 0.83 -2.22
C ARG A 106 -5.75 1.11 -3.31
N GLY A 107 -6.14 2.36 -3.46
CA GLY A 107 -6.98 2.84 -4.54
C GLY A 107 -6.80 4.34 -4.74
N SER A 108 -7.31 4.87 -5.85
CA SER A 108 -7.34 6.30 -6.19
C SER A 108 -8.20 7.17 -5.26
N PHE A 109 -8.74 6.60 -4.18
CA PHE A 109 -9.87 7.15 -3.46
C PHE A 109 -9.50 8.13 -2.34
N ASN A 110 -8.39 7.90 -1.60
CA ASN A 110 -8.15 8.57 -0.31
C ASN A 110 -6.89 9.46 -0.22
N LEU A 111 -6.10 9.59 -1.28
CA LEU A 111 -4.78 10.27 -1.25
C LEU A 111 -4.77 11.63 -1.97
N GLY A 112 -5.96 12.14 -2.34
CA GLY A 112 -6.12 13.20 -3.34
C GLY A 112 -6.34 14.63 -2.83
N GLU A 113 -6.73 14.87 -1.58
CA GLU A 113 -7.26 16.17 -1.15
C GLU A 113 -6.30 17.36 -1.36
N ALA A 114 -5.00 17.15 -1.16
CA ALA A 114 -3.99 18.20 -1.41
C ALA A 114 -3.88 18.60 -2.90
N LYS A 115 -4.32 17.74 -3.83
CA LYS A 115 -4.39 18.00 -5.28
C LYS A 115 -5.80 18.39 -5.73
N ASN A 116 -6.84 17.82 -5.12
CA ASN A 116 -8.26 18.01 -5.46
C ASN A 116 -9.09 18.18 -4.17
N PRO A 117 -9.18 19.40 -3.59
CA PRO A 117 -9.93 19.63 -2.36
C PRO A 117 -11.43 19.34 -2.52
N GLY A 118 -12.03 18.67 -1.54
CA GLY A 118 -13.44 18.27 -1.52
C GLY A 118 -13.74 16.93 -2.20
N SER A 119 -12.74 16.27 -2.79
CA SER A 119 -12.96 14.99 -3.51
C SER A 119 -13.38 13.86 -2.56
N ILE A 120 -12.89 13.86 -1.32
CA ILE A 120 -13.31 12.93 -0.26
C ILE A 120 -14.77 13.18 0.10
N ASP A 121 -15.18 14.43 0.31
CA ASP A 121 -16.55 14.74 0.74
C ASP A 121 -17.59 14.44 -0.35
N GLU A 122 -17.24 14.64 -1.64
CA GLU A 122 -18.07 14.22 -2.78
C GLU A 122 -18.23 12.69 -2.82
N LYS A 123 -17.13 11.94 -2.68
CA LYS A 123 -17.16 10.46 -2.64
C LYS A 123 -17.96 9.94 -1.46
N MET A 124 -17.69 10.46 -0.25
CA MET A 124 -18.43 10.11 0.97
C MET A 124 -19.92 10.39 0.81
N SER A 125 -20.29 11.54 0.22
CA SER A 125 -21.70 11.85 -0.07
C SER A 125 -22.34 10.84 -1.03
N CYS A 126 -21.59 10.37 -2.03
CA CYS A 126 -22.06 9.39 -3.01
C CYS A 126 -22.26 7.99 -2.39
N GLU A 127 -21.32 7.53 -1.57
CA GLU A 127 -21.44 6.28 -0.82
C GLU A 127 -22.60 6.33 0.19
N VAL A 128 -22.68 7.39 1.00
CA VAL A 128 -23.76 7.63 1.97
C VAL A 128 -25.12 7.67 1.28
N GLY A 129 -25.23 8.37 0.14
CA GLY A 129 -26.45 8.42 -0.66
C GLY A 129 -26.85 7.05 -1.20
N THR A 130 -25.88 6.24 -1.62
CA THR A 130 -26.10 4.87 -2.09
C THR A 130 -26.63 3.96 -0.97
N TYR A 131 -25.99 3.98 0.21
CA TYR A 131 -26.48 3.23 1.38
C TYR A 131 -27.88 3.67 1.79
N ALA A 132 -28.12 4.98 1.92
CA ALA A 132 -29.43 5.53 2.29
C ALA A 132 -30.53 5.11 1.30
N TRP A 133 -30.26 5.17 0.00
CA TRP A 133 -31.20 4.75 -1.04
C TRP A 133 -31.53 3.26 -0.99
N ILE A 134 -30.53 2.39 -0.84
CA ILE A 134 -30.74 0.94 -0.77
C ILE A 134 -31.54 0.57 0.49
N GLN A 135 -31.25 1.19 1.64
CA GLN A 135 -32.02 0.96 2.87
C GLN A 135 -33.49 1.40 2.77
N ASP A 136 -33.78 2.50 2.07
CA ASP A 136 -35.15 3.04 1.88
C ASP A 136 -35.94 2.26 0.82
N ARG A 137 -35.28 1.84 -0.28
CA ARG A 137 -35.95 1.30 -1.48
C ARG A 137 -35.82 -0.20 -1.70
N CYS A 138 -34.86 -0.84 -1.07
CA CYS A 138 -34.54 -2.25 -1.28
C CYS A 138 -34.42 -3.01 0.06
N PRO A 139 -35.44 -2.98 0.95
CA PRO A 139 -35.36 -3.57 2.29
C PRO A 139 -35.08 -5.09 2.30
N ASP A 140 -35.41 -5.80 1.22
CA ASP A 140 -35.12 -7.22 1.04
C ASP A 140 -33.63 -7.51 0.75
N ILE A 141 -32.86 -6.51 0.28
CA ILE A 141 -31.42 -6.64 0.02
C ILE A 141 -30.67 -6.42 1.34
N ARG A 142 -30.16 -7.51 1.91
CA ARG A 142 -29.36 -7.46 3.15
C ARG A 142 -28.01 -6.79 2.91
N ILE A 143 -27.93 -5.51 3.23
CA ILE A 143 -26.68 -4.73 3.37
C ILE A 143 -26.40 -4.39 4.84
N PRO A 144 -25.14 -4.05 5.21
CA PRO A 144 -24.86 -3.45 6.52
C PRO A 144 -25.63 -2.13 6.70
N TYR A 145 -26.10 -1.87 7.92
CA TYR A 145 -26.77 -0.60 8.24
C TYR A 145 -25.76 0.54 8.36
N LEU A 146 -26.05 1.67 7.71
CA LEU A 146 -25.29 2.91 7.83
C LEU A 146 -25.62 3.59 9.17
N TYR A 147 -24.80 3.33 10.19
CA TYR A 147 -24.98 3.92 11.53
C TYR A 147 -24.44 5.36 11.66
N GLY A 148 -23.49 5.76 10.82
CA GLY A 148 -22.95 7.12 10.83
C GLY A 148 -21.86 7.36 9.78
N PHE A 149 -21.54 8.62 9.55
CA PHE A 149 -20.53 9.10 8.60
C PHE A 149 -20.05 10.50 9.01
N GLY A 150 -18.96 10.99 8.41
CA GLY A 150 -18.46 12.34 8.63
C GLY A 150 -17.76 12.92 7.41
N PHE A 151 -17.57 14.23 7.41
CA PHE A 151 -16.93 15.02 6.36
C PHE A 151 -15.59 15.61 6.83
N SER A 152 -14.79 16.08 5.86
CA SER A 152 -13.49 16.69 6.08
C SER A 152 -13.54 17.95 6.96
N ASP A 153 -14.67 18.67 6.96
CA ASP A 153 -14.95 19.85 7.79
C ASP A 153 -15.40 19.53 9.23
N HIS A 154 -15.15 18.31 9.69
CA HIS A 154 -15.48 17.78 11.01
C HIS A 154 -16.98 17.63 11.32
N ARG A 155 -17.89 17.87 10.37
CA ARG A 155 -19.31 17.49 10.56
C ARG A 155 -19.43 15.96 10.66
N GLN A 156 -20.12 15.48 11.70
CA GLN A 156 -20.39 14.07 11.94
C GLN A 156 -21.89 13.83 12.06
N PHE A 157 -22.36 12.73 11.48
CA PHE A 157 -23.76 12.33 11.47
C PHE A 157 -23.88 10.90 11.99
N THR A 158 -24.78 10.70 12.95
CA THR A 158 -25.09 9.40 13.55
C THR A 158 -26.59 9.16 13.47
N HIS A 159 -26.97 7.91 13.18
CA HIS A 159 -28.35 7.48 13.08
C HIS A 159 -29.13 7.81 14.38
N ALA A 160 -30.36 8.28 14.25
CA ALA A 160 -31.11 8.86 15.37
C ALA A 160 -31.31 7.88 16.54
N ALA A 161 -31.55 6.60 16.25
CA ALA A 161 -31.70 5.55 17.27
C ALA A 161 -30.36 5.12 17.93
N SER A 162 -29.22 5.58 17.40
CA SER A 162 -27.88 5.31 17.93
C SER A 162 -27.33 6.47 18.76
N ARG A 163 -28.12 7.54 18.96
CA ARG A 163 -27.83 8.55 19.98
C ARG A 163 -28.02 7.91 21.35
N SER A 164 -26.98 7.87 22.17
CA SER A 164 -27.10 7.62 23.60
C SER A 164 -28.12 8.60 24.19
N CYS A 165 -28.94 8.13 25.12
CA CYS A 165 -29.96 8.95 25.76
C CYS A 165 -29.30 10.12 26.52
N GLU A 166 -29.28 11.31 25.93
CA GLU A 166 -29.05 12.54 26.70
C GLU A 166 -30.23 12.70 27.66
N GLY A 167 -29.94 12.56 28.94
CA GLY A 167 -30.96 12.48 29.99
C GLY A 167 -31.73 13.79 30.12
N GLY A 168 -33.05 13.72 30.08
CA GLY A 168 -33.90 14.83 30.47
C GLY A 168 -34.02 14.92 31.99
N THR A 169 -33.52 16.02 32.55
CA THR A 169 -34.18 16.83 33.60
C THR A 169 -33.62 18.25 33.55
#